data_AF-A0A657ALS7-F1
#
_entry.id   AF-A0A657ALS7-F1
#
_cell.length_a   1.000
_cell.length_b   1.000
_cell.length_c   1.000
_cell.angle_alpha   90.00
_cell.angle_beta   90.00
_cell.angle_gamma   90.00
#
_symmetry.space_group_name_H-M   'P 1'
#
loop_
_entity.id
_entity.type
_entity.pdbx_description
1 polymer ?
#
loop_
_entity_poly.entity_id
_entity_poly.type
_entity_poly.pdbx_seq_one_letter_code
_entity_poly.pdbx_strand_id
1 'polypeptide(L)'
;MAQRKPGALRNGAPFETLPDSFKSIQKYLLRRQGGDREMVEILALVLHHDEQLVEQAVEESLRCGHPSKQHVMNCLSQLIEQETPEPLLTPPSLILNEEPIANTQRYDQLRGHPYAH
;
A
#
# COMPACT_ATOMS: atom_id res chain seq x y z
N MET A 1 4.71 32.04 -8.55
CA MET A 1 5.42 31.22 -9.54
C MET A 1 4.49 30.08 -9.92
N ALA A 2 3.86 30.19 -11.09
CA ALA A 2 2.84 29.25 -11.55
C ALA A 2 3.51 27.93 -11.94
N GLN A 3 3.27 26.87 -11.15
CA GLN A 3 3.57 25.50 -11.57
C GLN A 3 2.73 25.21 -12.80
N ARG A 4 3.42 24.99 -13.92
CA ARG A 4 2.82 24.71 -15.23
C ARG A 4 1.97 23.46 -15.09
N LYS A 5 0.66 23.56 -15.34
CA LYS A 5 -0.21 22.39 -15.53
C LYS A 5 0.28 21.64 -16.77
N PRO A 6 0.90 20.46 -16.68
CA PRO A 6 1.34 19.70 -17.84
C PRO A 6 0.16 18.90 -18.42
N GLY A 7 -1.00 19.54 -18.55
CA GLY A 7 -2.27 18.87 -18.90
C GLY A 7 -2.95 19.42 -20.14
N ALA A 8 -2.47 20.53 -20.71
CA ALA A 8 -3.13 21.15 -21.86
C ALA A 8 -2.94 20.36 -23.17
N LEU A 9 -1.91 19.51 -23.27
CA LEU A 9 -1.64 18.71 -24.48
C LEU A 9 -2.33 17.34 -24.51
N ARG A 10 -3.01 16.91 -23.43
CA ARG A 10 -3.43 15.51 -23.24
C ARG A 10 -4.94 15.25 -23.36
N ASN A 11 -5.71 16.13 -24.02
CA ASN A 11 -7.13 15.91 -24.37
C ASN A 11 -8.00 15.25 -23.25
N GLY A 12 -7.77 15.57 -21.98
CA GLY A 12 -8.54 15.03 -20.86
C GLY A 12 -8.33 13.54 -20.52
N ALA A 13 -7.45 12.82 -21.22
CA ALA A 13 -7.11 11.43 -20.87
C ALA A 13 -5.93 11.40 -19.88
N PRO A 14 -6.04 10.70 -18.73
CA PRO A 14 -4.97 10.64 -17.74
C PRO A 14 -3.71 9.92 -18.25
N PHE A 15 -3.84 9.06 -19.27
CA PHE A 15 -2.73 8.31 -19.87
C PHE A 15 -2.85 8.28 -21.40
N GLU A 16 -1.75 8.42 -22.13
CA GLU A 16 -1.68 8.11 -23.57
C GLU A 16 -1.64 6.59 -23.80
N THR A 17 -0.87 5.89 -22.97
CA THR A 17 -0.79 4.44 -22.87
C THR A 17 -0.77 4.05 -21.40
N LEU A 18 -1.54 3.04 -21.00
CA LEU A 18 -1.56 2.61 -19.61
C LEU A 18 -0.16 2.11 -19.19
N PRO A 19 0.43 2.63 -18.11
CA PRO A 19 1.75 2.19 -17.65
C PRO A 19 1.75 0.73 -17.16
N ASP A 20 2.92 0.10 -17.14
CA ASP A 20 3.05 -1.33 -16.80
C ASP A 20 2.77 -1.62 -15.32
N SER A 21 3.06 -0.66 -14.44
CA SER A 21 2.67 -0.66 -13.03
C SER A 21 1.13 -0.76 -12.88
N PHE A 22 0.38 0.06 -13.60
CA PHE A 22 -1.09 0.03 -13.65
C PHE A 22 -1.64 -1.27 -14.25
N LYS A 23 -1.02 -1.81 -15.31
CA LYS A 23 -1.40 -3.14 -15.84
C LYS A 23 -1.19 -4.25 -14.80
N SER A 24 -0.11 -4.15 -14.02
CA SER A 24 0.25 -5.15 -13.02
C SER A 24 -0.71 -5.14 -11.84
N ILE A 25 -1.02 -3.97 -11.28
CA ILE A 25 -2.03 -3.85 -10.22
C ILE A 25 -3.42 -4.23 -10.72
N GLN A 26 -3.80 -3.87 -11.95
CA GLN A 26 -5.07 -4.32 -12.55
C GLN A 26 -5.18 -5.84 -12.59
N LYS A 27 -4.15 -6.54 -13.09
CA LYS A 27 -4.11 -8.01 -13.12
C LYS A 27 -4.22 -8.63 -11.73
N TYR A 28 -3.68 -7.96 -10.71
CA TYR A 28 -3.78 -8.40 -9.32
C TYR A 28 -5.21 -8.22 -8.79
N LEU A 29 -5.78 -7.02 -8.93
CA LEU A 29 -7.08 -6.67 -8.37
C LEU A 29 -8.22 -7.45 -9.03
N LEU A 30 -8.19 -7.66 -10.35
CA LEU A 30 -9.26 -8.36 -11.08
C LEU A 30 -9.43 -9.84 -10.67
N ARG A 31 -8.52 -10.40 -9.86
CA ARG A 31 -8.66 -11.76 -9.30
C ARG A 31 -9.63 -11.83 -8.13
N ARG A 32 -9.99 -10.70 -7.51
CA ARG A 32 -10.91 -10.63 -6.37
C ARG A 32 -12.23 -9.96 -6.75
N GLN A 33 -13.31 -10.32 -6.05
CA GLN A 33 -14.60 -9.66 -6.19
C GLN A 33 -14.48 -8.18 -5.79
N GLY A 34 -14.98 -7.28 -6.65
CA GLY A 34 -14.92 -5.82 -6.44
C GLY A 34 -13.58 -5.17 -6.82
N GLY A 35 -12.61 -5.93 -7.34
CA GLY A 35 -11.31 -5.39 -7.77
C GLY A 35 -11.39 -4.47 -8.99
N ASP A 36 -12.43 -4.60 -9.81
CA ASP A 36 -12.76 -3.70 -10.91
C ASP A 36 -13.12 -2.30 -10.39
N ARG A 37 -13.99 -2.22 -9.37
CA ARG A 37 -14.32 -0.95 -8.71
C ARG A 37 -13.10 -0.33 -8.05
N GLU A 38 -12.31 -1.15 -7.36
CA GLU A 38 -11.08 -0.69 -6.71
C GLU A 38 -10.07 -0.15 -7.72
N MET A 39 -9.94 -0.80 -8.88
CA MET A 39 -9.10 -0.33 -9.98
C MET A 39 -9.58 1.02 -10.53
N VAL A 40 -10.90 1.20 -10.70
CA VAL A 40 -11.47 2.50 -11.13
C VAL A 40 -11.16 3.60 -10.12
N GLU A 41 -11.29 3.32 -8.83
CA GLU A 41 -10.97 4.27 -7.76
C GLU A 41 -9.48 4.65 -7.77
N ILE A 42 -8.58 3.72 -8.11
CA ILE A 42 -7.14 3.99 -8.27
C ILE A 42 -6.87 4.83 -9.52
N LEU A 43 -7.49 4.52 -10.67
CA LEU A 43 -7.34 5.31 -11.90
C LEU A 43 -7.85 6.74 -11.74
N ALA A 44 -8.90 6.94 -10.94
CA ALA A 44 -9.46 8.25 -10.64
C ALA A 44 -8.49 9.16 -9.85
N LEU A 45 -7.47 8.61 -9.18
CA LEU A 45 -6.49 9.42 -8.44
C LEU A 45 -5.72 10.37 -9.35
N VAL A 46 -5.49 10.01 -10.61
CA VAL A 46 -4.78 10.84 -11.59
C VAL A 46 -5.58 12.11 -11.97
N LEU A 47 -6.87 12.15 -11.69
CA LEU A 47 -7.68 13.35 -11.88
C LEU A 47 -7.38 14.45 -10.86
N HIS A 48 -6.79 14.06 -9.72
CA HIS A 48 -6.58 14.94 -8.56
C HIS A 48 -5.11 15.07 -8.16
N HIS A 49 -4.25 14.17 -8.62
CA HIS A 49 -2.84 14.10 -8.26
C HIS A 49 -1.96 14.05 -9.51
N ASP A 50 -0.68 14.35 -9.35
CA ASP A 50 0.30 14.20 -10.41
C ASP A 50 0.42 12.71 -10.81
N GLU A 51 0.28 12.42 -12.11
CA GLU A 51 0.30 11.07 -12.66
C GLU A 51 1.54 10.29 -12.24
N GLN A 52 2.71 10.94 -12.22
CA GLN A 52 3.98 10.30 -11.87
C GLN A 52 4.00 9.89 -10.39
N LEU A 53 3.43 10.71 -9.51
CA LEU A 53 3.30 10.37 -8.09
C LEU A 53 2.34 9.20 -7.87
N VAL A 54 1.22 9.16 -8.61
CA VAL A 54 0.28 8.03 -8.52
C VAL A 54 0.92 6.76 -9.05
N GLU A 55 1.65 6.83 -10.17
CA GLU A 55 2.40 5.68 -10.70
C GLU A 55 3.43 5.16 -9.69
N GLN A 56 4.23 6.04 -9.10
CA GLN A 56 5.21 5.67 -8.07
C GLN A 56 4.54 5.03 -6.83
N ALA A 57 3.37 5.55 -6.41
CA ALA A 57 2.61 4.95 -5.31
C ALA A 57 2.09 3.54 -5.66
N VAL A 58 1.68 3.31 -6.91
CA VAL A 58 1.28 1.99 -7.40
C VAL A 58 2.46 1.03 -7.38
N GLU A 59 3.64 1.46 -7.86
CA GLU A 59 4.87 0.65 -7.83
C GLU A 59 5.27 0.24 -6.40
N GLU A 60 5.21 1.18 -5.46
CA GLU A 60 5.54 0.88 -4.06
C GLU A 60 4.53 -0.10 -3.45
N SER A 61 3.23 0.08 -3.71
CA SER A 61 2.20 -0.85 -3.24
C SER A 61 2.38 -2.27 -3.79
N LEU A 62 2.84 -2.39 -5.04
CA LEU A 62 3.15 -3.67 -5.70
C LEU A 62 4.37 -4.34 -5.07
N ARG A 63 5.40 -3.56 -4.72
CA ARG A 63 6.63 -4.04 -4.07
C ARG A 63 6.36 -4.73 -2.74
N CYS A 64 5.36 -4.25 -1.99
CA CYS A 64 4.92 -4.86 -0.73
C CYS A 64 4.08 -6.14 -0.89
N GLY A 65 3.75 -6.55 -2.12
CA GLY A 65 3.08 -7.83 -2.44
C GLY A 65 1.57 -7.89 -2.16
N HIS A 66 1.02 -6.93 -1.44
CA HIS A 66 -0.41 -6.85 -1.09
C HIS A 66 -1.01 -5.51 -1.54
N PRO A 67 -1.02 -5.21 -2.85
CA PRO A 67 -1.56 -3.95 -3.34
C PRO A 67 -3.09 -3.87 -3.13
N SER A 68 -3.53 -2.70 -2.71
CA SER A 68 -4.93 -2.32 -2.57
C SER A 68 -5.04 -0.82 -2.78
N LYS A 69 -6.24 -0.31 -3.05
CA LYS A 69 -6.50 1.14 -3.11
C LYS A 69 -6.01 1.83 -1.85
N GLN A 70 -6.30 1.26 -0.68
CA GLN A 70 -5.88 1.86 0.59
C GLN A 70 -4.36 1.95 0.69
N HIS A 71 -3.65 0.93 0.18
CA HIS A 71 -2.20 0.94 0.14
C HIS A 71 -1.66 1.98 -0.83
N VAL A 72 -2.20 2.05 -2.06
CA VAL A 72 -1.82 3.08 -3.05
C VAL A 72 -2.04 4.48 -2.47
N MET A 73 -3.19 4.72 -1.84
CA MET A 73 -3.50 5.99 -1.18
C MET A 73 -2.49 6.33 -0.09
N ASN A 74 -2.11 5.35 0.74
CA ASN A 74 -1.13 5.55 1.80
C ASN A 74 0.26 5.91 1.23
N CYS A 75 0.73 5.16 0.23
CA CYS A 75 1.99 5.47 -0.46
C CYS A 75 1.94 6.85 -1.11
N LEU A 76 0.82 7.20 -1.75
CA LEU A 76 0.62 8.50 -2.37
C LEU A 76 0.65 9.65 -1.35
N SER A 77 -0.03 9.49 -0.21
CA SER A 77 0.03 10.43 0.91
C SER A 77 1.47 10.64 1.37
N GLN A 78 2.23 9.56 1.55
CA GLN A 78 3.63 9.62 1.98
C GLN A 78 4.56 10.26 0.93
N LEU A 79 4.25 10.14 -0.37
CA LEU A 79 5.01 10.83 -1.44
C LEU A 79 4.70 12.32 -1.49
N ILE A 80 3.47 12.72 -1.15
CA ILE A 80 3.04 14.12 -1.12
C ILE A 80 3.53 14.80 0.17
N GLU A 81 3.46 14.11 1.30
CA GLU A 81 3.95 14.56 2.60
C GLU A 81 5.47 14.41 2.65
N GLN A 82 6.20 15.51 2.44
CA GLN A 82 7.67 15.51 2.42
C GLN A 82 8.30 15.19 3.78
N GLU A 83 7.54 15.30 4.88
CA GLU A 83 8.03 15.03 6.22
C GLU A 83 7.66 13.62 6.65
N THR A 84 8.63 12.71 6.61
CA THR A 84 8.57 11.47 7.38
C THR A 84 8.29 11.85 8.84
N PRO A 85 7.23 11.32 9.48
CA PRO A 85 6.96 11.62 10.88
C PRO A 85 8.19 11.24 11.71
N GLU A 86 8.58 12.10 12.65
CA GLU A 86 9.69 11.81 13.55
C GLU A 86 9.46 10.44 14.21
N PRO A 87 10.48 9.57 14.27
CA PRO A 87 10.36 8.31 14.96
C PRO A 87 9.87 8.56 16.38
N LEU A 88 8.77 7.92 16.76
CA LEU A 88 8.30 7.95 18.14
C LEU A 88 9.40 7.37 19.02
N LEU A 89 10.00 8.21 19.86
CA LEU A 89 10.92 7.74 20.89
C LEU A 89 10.11 6.90 21.88
N THR A 90 10.50 5.64 22.04
CA THR A 90 9.89 4.74 23.02
C THR A 90 9.98 5.41 24.40
N PRO A 91 8.85 5.74 25.05
CA PRO A 91 8.90 6.35 26.37
C PRO A 91 9.58 5.37 27.35
N PRO A 92 10.26 5.87 28.40
CA PRO A 92 10.96 5.01 29.37
C PRO A 92 10.04 3.94 30.00
N SER A 93 8.74 4.21 30.07
CA SER A 93 7.71 3.28 30.55
C SER A 93 7.45 2.08 29.63
N LEU A 94 7.88 2.13 28.37
CA LEU A 94 7.74 1.04 27.38
C LEU A 94 9.06 0.31 27.13
N ILE A 95 10.07 0.52 27.99
CA ILE A 95 11.26 -0.32 28.02
C ILE A 95 10.87 -1.65 28.68
N LEU A 96 11.00 -2.74 27.93
CA LEU A 96 10.80 -4.09 28.43
C LEU A 96 11.91 -4.41 29.45
N ASN A 97 11.54 -4.61 30.71
CA ASN A 97 12.48 -5.11 31.72
C ASN A 97 12.85 -6.59 31.48
N GLU A 98 11.95 -7.33 30.83
CA GLU A 98 12.16 -8.72 30.43
C GLU A 98 11.81 -8.86 28.95
N GLU A 99 12.77 -9.29 28.15
CA GLU A 99 12.52 -9.56 26.74
C GLU A 99 11.60 -10.77 26.59
N PRO A 100 10.61 -10.72 25.68
CA PRO A 100 9.72 -11.84 25.45
C PRO A 100 10.52 -13.02 24.89
N ILE A 101 10.58 -14.11 25.66
CA ILE A 101 11.11 -15.38 25.17
C ILE A 101 10.03 -16.01 24.29
N ALA A 102 10.39 -16.34 23.04
CA ALA A 102 9.54 -17.09 22.13
C ALA A 102 9.37 -18.54 22.61
N ASN A 103 8.61 -18.75 23.69
CA ASN A 103 8.37 -20.05 24.29
C ASN A 103 7.08 -20.67 23.74
N THR A 104 7.21 -21.46 22.67
CA THR A 104 6.09 -22.20 22.05
C THR A 104 5.64 -23.42 22.86
N GLN A 105 6.42 -23.87 23.85
CA GLN A 105 6.15 -25.06 24.68
C GLN A 105 4.81 -24.95 25.42
N ARG A 106 4.38 -23.71 25.76
CA ARG A 106 3.07 -23.43 26.37
C ARG A 106 1.89 -23.81 25.46
N TYR A 107 2.05 -23.70 24.14
CA TYR A 107 1.05 -24.12 23.16
C TYR A 107 1.13 -25.62 22.83
N ASP A 108 2.33 -26.21 22.89
CA ASP A 108 2.50 -27.66 22.67
C ASP A 108 1.76 -28.49 23.73
N GLN A 109 1.69 -28.00 24.97
CA GLN A 109 0.91 -28.61 26.04
C GLN A 109 -0.61 -28.57 25.79
N LEU A 110 -1.11 -27.60 25.02
CA LEU A 110 -2.52 -27.51 24.63
C LEU A 110 -2.86 -28.49 23.48
N ARG A 111 -1.86 -29.08 22.80
CA ARG A 111 -2.07 -30.15 21.81
C ARG A 111 -2.25 -31.53 22.46
N GLY A 112 -2.47 -31.61 23.76
CA GLY A 112 -2.69 -32.85 24.50
C GLY A 112 -3.98 -33.58 24.11
N HIS A 113 -3.94 -34.35 23.02
CA HIS A 113 -4.15 -35.80 23.00
C HIS A 113 -4.13 -36.29 21.53
N PRO A 114 -3.24 -37.22 21.15
CA PRO A 114 -3.50 -38.01 19.95
C PRO A 114 -4.77 -38.81 20.19
N TYR A 115 -5.80 -38.55 19.38
CA TYR A 115 -6.94 -39.45 19.25
C TYR A 115 -6.39 -40.80 18.79
N ALA A 116 -6.30 -41.77 19.71
CA ALA A 116 -6.03 -43.15 19.36
C ALA A 116 -7.30 -43.72 18.71
N HIS A 117 -7.13 -44.26 17.50
CA HIS A 117 -8.13 -45.08 16.81
C HIS A 117 -8.30 -46.44 17.47
#